data_AF-X0N3F6-F1
#
_entry.id   AF-X0N3F6-F1
#
_cell.length_a   1.000
_cell.length_b   1.000
_cell.length_c   1.000
_cell.angle_alpha   90.00
_cell.angle_beta   90.00
_cell.angle_gamma   90.00
#
_symmetry.space_group_name_H-M   'P 1'
#
loop_
_entity.id
_entity.type
_entity.pdbx_description
1 polymer ?
#
loop_
_entity_poly.entity_id
_entity_poly.type
_entity_poly.pdbx_seq_one_letter_code
_entity_poly.pdbx_strand_id
1 'polypeptide(L)'
;MVQVSSGRTLVDLTIRGVSPGIYKASIRAYGDLKNGATSTGPVWTGDDKKPRGDLGTIEVGEDGRGAAFIDHGFQIWEVIGHAMVLTRQEEKDEPLKNDKDTVVGIIARSAGMWDNDKTVCSCTGKTLWEERKDEVQKGML
;
A
#
# COMPACT_ATOMS: atom_id res chain seq x y z
N MET A 1 4.16 6.61 -1.61
CA MET A 1 5.60 6.50 -1.28
C MET A 1 6.36 7.51 -2.13
N VAL A 2 7.30 8.26 -1.55
CA VAL A 2 8.14 9.24 -2.25
C VAL A 2 9.57 9.12 -1.75
N GLN A 3 10.53 8.93 -2.65
CA GLN A 3 11.94 8.88 -2.32
C GLN A 3 12.47 10.31 -2.24
N VAL A 4 12.99 10.69 -1.07
CA VAL A 4 13.43 12.06 -0.79
C VAL A 4 14.95 12.24 -0.86
N SER A 5 15.69 11.14 -0.70
CA SER A 5 17.14 11.11 -0.92
C SER A 5 17.59 9.71 -1.33
N SER A 6 18.87 9.55 -1.66
CA SER A 6 19.45 8.21 -1.81
C SER A 6 19.28 7.44 -0.49
N GLY A 7 18.54 6.33 -0.53
CA GLY A 7 18.33 5.44 0.61
C GLY A 7 17.30 5.90 1.66
N ARG A 8 16.50 6.95 1.41
CA ARG A 8 15.34 7.30 2.27
C ARG A 8 14.07 7.48 1.45
N THR A 9 13.03 6.77 1.87
CA THR A 9 11.69 6.84 1.28
C THR A 9 10.67 7.17 2.35
N LEU A 10 9.85 8.17 2.07
CA LEU A 10 8.70 8.54 2.88
C LEU A 10 7.48 7.74 2.43
N VAL A 11 6.82 7.10 3.39
CA VAL A 11 5.59 6.34 3.20
C VAL A 11 4.49 7.06 3.95
N ASP A 12 3.63 7.73 3.19
CA ASP A 12 2.36 8.25 3.68
C ASP A 12 1.30 7.15 3.54
N LEU A 13 0.79 6.67 4.69
CA LEU A 13 -0.21 5.63 4.78
C LEU A 13 -1.49 6.20 5.36
N THR A 14 -2.57 6.07 4.61
CA THR A 14 -3.92 6.37 5.07
C THR A 14 -4.78 5.14 4.85
N ILE A 15 -5.48 4.70 5.89
CA ILE A 15 -6.41 3.59 5.86
C ILE A 15 -7.81 4.08 6.24
N ARG A 16 -8.83 3.56 5.55
CA ARG A 16 -10.24 3.89 5.77
C ARG A 16 -11.09 2.65 5.56
N GLY A 17 -12.16 2.51 6.35
CA GLY A 17 -13.18 1.48 6.15
C GLY A 17 -12.78 0.10 6.66
N VAL A 18 -11.85 0.02 7.62
CA VAL A 18 -11.49 -1.23 8.31
C VAL A 18 -11.90 -1.19 9.77
N SER A 19 -11.94 -2.35 10.43
CA SER A 19 -12.30 -2.41 11.86
C SER A 19 -11.28 -1.63 12.72
N PRO A 20 -11.71 -0.94 13.80
CA PRO A 20 -10.79 -0.28 14.72
C PRO A 20 -9.77 -1.25 15.33
N GLY A 21 -8.55 -0.77 15.59
CA GLY A 21 -7.47 -1.56 16.19
C GLY A 21 -6.08 -1.24 15.64
N ILE A 22 -5.10 -2.03 16.07
CA ILE A 22 -3.70 -1.89 15.65
C ILE A 22 -3.44 -2.80 14.45
N TYR A 23 -2.95 -2.20 13.36
CA TYR A 23 -2.57 -2.89 12.14
C TYR A 23 -1.05 -2.84 11.99
N LYS A 24 -0.46 -3.93 11.53
CA LYS A 24 0.93 -3.99 11.10
C LYS A 24 1.01 -3.77 9.59
N ALA A 25 1.82 -2.80 9.17
CA ALA A 25 2.10 -2.55 7.78
C ALA A 25 3.41 -3.25 7.37
N SER A 26 3.37 -4.01 6.29
CA SER A 26 4.57 -4.67 5.75
C SER A 26 4.60 -4.72 4.23
N ILE A 27 5.81 -4.63 3.67
CA ILE A 27 6.11 -4.96 2.28
C ILE A 27 6.49 -6.44 2.24
N ARG A 28 5.92 -7.17 1.30
CA ARG A 28 6.04 -8.62 1.15
C ARG A 28 7.03 -8.97 0.06
N ALA A 29 7.57 -10.18 0.08
CA ALA A 29 8.56 -10.64 -0.89
C ALA A 29 8.03 -10.67 -2.33
N TYR A 30 6.73 -10.90 -2.53
CA TYR A 30 6.11 -11.04 -3.84
C TYR A 30 4.89 -10.12 -4.01
N GLY A 31 4.71 -9.59 -5.22
CA GLY A 31 3.47 -8.94 -5.66
C GLY A 31 2.45 -9.92 -6.23
N ASP A 32 2.31 -11.10 -5.62
CA ASP A 32 1.35 -12.13 -6.08
C ASP A 32 0.07 -12.07 -5.25
N LEU A 33 -1.03 -11.69 -5.92
CA LEU A 33 -2.37 -11.60 -5.34
C LEU A 33 -3.31 -12.76 -5.77
N LYS A 34 -2.79 -13.83 -6.40
CA LYS A 34 -3.60 -14.96 -6.86
C LYS A 34 -4.46 -15.55 -5.74
N ASN A 35 -3.92 -15.63 -4.52
CA ASN A 35 -4.62 -16.11 -3.33
C ASN A 35 -4.73 -15.01 -2.27
N GLY A 36 -4.87 -13.74 -2.69
CA GLY A 36 -4.92 -12.59 -1.78
C GLY A 36 -3.59 -12.39 -1.03
N ALA A 37 -3.68 -12.12 0.27
CA ALA A 37 -2.50 -11.85 1.08
C ALA A 37 -1.64 -13.11 1.31
N THR A 38 -2.23 -14.29 1.25
CA THR A 38 -1.54 -15.58 1.49
C THR A 38 -0.47 -15.90 0.43
N SER A 39 -0.59 -15.40 -0.81
CA SER A 39 0.37 -15.63 -1.90
C SER A 39 1.53 -14.64 -1.92
N THR A 40 1.53 -13.64 -1.05
CA THR A 40 2.53 -12.54 -1.08
C THR A 40 3.91 -12.95 -0.53
N GLY A 41 4.04 -14.15 0.05
CA GLY A 41 5.28 -14.62 0.66
C GLY A 41 5.60 -13.94 2.00
N PRO A 42 6.81 -14.12 2.55
CA PRO A 42 7.22 -13.51 3.82
C PRO A 42 7.41 -11.98 3.70
N VAL A 43 7.66 -11.31 4.83
CA VAL A 43 8.10 -9.91 4.84
C VAL A 43 9.38 -9.77 4.00
N TRP A 44 9.40 -8.76 3.14
CA TRP A 44 10.55 -8.48 2.27
C TRP A 44 11.81 -8.17 3.09
N THR A 45 12.93 -8.76 2.67
CA THR A 45 14.26 -8.53 3.24
C THR A 45 15.15 -7.89 2.19
N GLY A 46 16.00 -6.94 2.59
CA GLY A 46 17.04 -6.43 1.70
C GLY A 46 18.12 -7.49 1.40
N ASP A 47 19.05 -7.17 0.51
CA ASP A 47 20.18 -8.04 0.15
C ASP A 47 21.05 -8.46 1.36
N ASP A 48 21.05 -7.63 2.41
CA ASP A 48 21.72 -7.90 3.69
C ASP A 48 20.92 -8.83 4.63
N LYS A 49 19.83 -9.43 4.13
CA LYS A 49 18.86 -10.26 4.88
C LYS A 49 18.23 -9.56 6.07
N LYS A 50 18.35 -8.23 6.18
CA LYS A 50 17.65 -7.48 7.21
C LYS A 50 16.20 -7.29 6.81
N PRO A 51 15.24 -7.41 7.75
CA PRO A 51 13.83 -7.17 7.48
C PRO A 51 13.61 -5.69 7.20
N ARG A 52 13.64 -5.31 5.92
CA ARG A 52 13.38 -3.94 5.44
C ARG A 52 11.93 -3.74 5.04
N GLY A 53 11.14 -4.82 4.93
CA GLY A 53 9.73 -4.74 4.63
C GLY A 53 8.85 -4.40 5.82
N ASP A 54 9.36 -4.37 7.06
CA ASP A 54 8.55 -3.97 8.22
C ASP A 54 8.42 -2.44 8.26
N LEU A 55 7.19 -1.94 8.14
CA LEU A 55 6.87 -0.51 8.17
C LEU A 55 6.31 -0.08 9.53
N GLY A 56 6.23 -0.99 10.50
CA GLY A 56 5.69 -0.71 11.83
C GLY A 56 4.17 -0.86 11.93
N THR A 57 3.59 -0.19 12.92
CA THR A 57 2.17 -0.31 13.26
C THR A 57 1.41 1.00 13.03
N ILE A 58 0.12 0.86 12.73
CA ILE A 58 -0.82 1.94 12.49
C ILE A 58 -2.02 1.71 13.40
N GLU A 59 -2.42 2.73 14.15
CA GLU A 59 -3.64 2.69 14.94
C GLU A 59 -4.83 3.19 14.10
N VAL A 60 -5.89 2.39 14.06
CA VAL A 60 -7.16 2.74 13.43
C VAL A 60 -8.17 3.05 14.51
N GLY A 61 -8.68 4.28 14.49
CA GLY A 61 -9.67 4.77 15.44
C GLY A 61 -11.06 4.16 15.25
N GLU A 62 -11.98 4.50 16.15
CA GLU A 62 -13.36 4.01 16.13
C GLU A 62 -14.14 4.41 14.87
N ASP A 63 -13.73 5.50 14.21
CA ASP A 63 -14.27 5.97 12.94
C ASP A 63 -13.79 5.14 11.73
N GLY A 64 -12.99 4.10 11.96
CA GLY A 64 -12.42 3.23 10.94
C GLY A 64 -11.34 3.91 10.10
N ARG A 65 -10.71 4.97 10.63
CA ARG A 65 -9.63 5.70 9.96
C ARG A 65 -8.33 5.58 10.73
N GLY A 66 -7.22 5.48 9.99
CA GLY A 66 -5.88 5.51 10.55
C GLY A 66 -4.94 6.20 9.57
N ALA A 67 -3.90 6.85 10.10
CA ALA A 67 -2.87 7.47 9.29
C ALA A 67 -1.50 7.29 9.96
N ALA A 68 -0.47 7.09 9.14
CA ALA A 68 0.90 7.03 9.60
C ALA A 68 1.82 7.63 8.54
N PHE A 69 2.82 8.38 9.01
CA PHE A 69 3.88 8.93 8.17
C PHE A 69 5.19 8.30 8.59
N ILE A 70 5.78 7.50 7.70
CA ILE A 70 6.91 6.64 8.01
C ILE A 70 8.09 7.05 7.15
N ASP A 71 9.24 7.29 7.79
CA ASP A 71 10.52 7.47 7.11
C ASP A 71 11.29 6.15 7.16
N HIS A 72 11.53 5.55 6.00
CA HIS A 72 12.12 4.22 5.93
C HIS A 72 13.30 4.12 4.97
N GLY A 73 14.23 3.24 5.33
CA GLY A 73 15.52 3.06 4.67
C GLY A 73 15.48 2.07 3.51
N PHE A 74 14.90 2.47 2.38
CA PHE A 74 14.96 1.73 1.11
C PHE A 74 14.82 2.68 -0.09
N GLN A 75 15.20 2.21 -1.26
CA GLN A 75 15.04 2.87 -2.55
C GLN A 75 13.75 2.37 -3.22
N ILE A 76 12.99 3.27 -3.85
CA ILE A 76 11.65 2.94 -4.37
C ILE A 76 11.69 1.77 -5.38
N TRP A 77 12.72 1.68 -6.20
CA TRP A 77 12.84 0.62 -7.20
C TRP A 77 13.05 -0.77 -6.61
N GLU A 78 13.51 -0.88 -5.36
CA GLU A 78 13.65 -2.17 -4.68
C GLU A 78 12.28 -2.79 -4.34
N VAL A 79 11.22 -1.98 -4.25
CA VAL A 79 9.90 -2.43 -3.76
C VAL A 79 8.79 -2.34 -4.82
N ILE A 80 9.06 -1.72 -5.98
CA ILE A 80 8.08 -1.71 -7.08
C ILE A 80 7.81 -3.15 -7.53
N GLY A 81 6.53 -3.53 -7.61
CA GLY A 81 6.09 -4.87 -7.96
C GLY A 81 6.00 -5.85 -6.78
N HIS A 82 6.36 -5.42 -5.57
CA HIS A 82 6.07 -6.16 -4.35
C HIS A 82 4.64 -5.87 -3.86
N ALA A 83 4.08 -6.73 -3.02
CA ALA A 83 2.83 -6.43 -2.33
C ALA A 83 3.08 -5.67 -1.04
N MET A 84 2.20 -4.73 -0.70
CA MET A 84 2.06 -4.18 0.63
C MET A 84 0.84 -4.80 1.31
N VAL A 85 0.99 -5.22 2.55
CA VAL A 85 -0.04 -5.83 3.39
C VAL A 85 -0.22 -5.01 4.65
N LEU A 86 -1.47 -4.75 5.01
CA LEU A 86 -1.88 -4.27 6.33
C LEU A 86 -2.76 -5.34 6.97
N THR A 87 -2.39 -5.80 8.16
CA THR A 87 -3.14 -6.84 8.88
C THR A 87 -3.10 -6.63 10.39
N ARG A 88 -4.11 -7.14 11.09
CA ARG A 88 -4.12 -7.22 12.57
C ARG A 88 -3.48 -8.50 13.10
N GLN A 89 -3.15 -9.45 12.24
CA GLN A 89 -2.64 -10.76 12.62
C GLN A 89 -1.17 -10.68 13.08
N GLU A 90 -0.81 -11.48 14.09
CA GLU A 90 0.59 -11.73 14.44
C GLU A 90 1.11 -12.94 13.64
N GLU A 91 2.02 -12.72 12.69
CA GLU A 91 2.66 -13.77 11.89
C GLU A 91 3.74 -14.58 12.66
N LYS A 92 3.68 -14.66 14.00
CA LYS A 92 4.69 -15.40 14.79
C LYS A 92 4.50 -16.91 14.72
N ASP A 93 3.25 -17.37 14.84
CA ASP A 93 2.93 -18.79 15.00
C ASP A 93 2.09 -19.36 13.85
N GLU A 94 1.40 -18.50 13.09
CA GLU A 94 0.56 -18.90 11.98
C GLU A 94 0.84 -18.08 10.71
N PRO A 95 0.74 -18.71 9.51
CA PRO A 95 0.84 -17.99 8.27
C PRO A 95 -0.33 -17.01 8.11
N LEU A 96 -0.08 -15.92 7.38
CA LEU A 96 -1.07 -14.90 7.08
C LEU A 96 -2.32 -15.51 6.44
N LYS A 97 -3.50 -15.18 6.97
CA LYS A 97 -4.80 -15.61 6.43
C LYS A 97 -5.52 -14.43 5.77
N ASN A 98 -6.35 -14.71 4.78
CA ASN A 98 -7.26 -13.69 4.23
C ASN A 98 -8.44 -13.50 5.19
N ASP A 99 -8.62 -12.30 5.70
CA ASP A 99 -9.77 -11.90 6.49
C ASP A 99 -10.22 -10.48 6.12
N LYS A 100 -11.30 -10.01 6.74
CA LYS A 100 -11.87 -8.67 6.50
C LYS A 100 -10.96 -7.51 6.91
N ASP A 101 -10.00 -7.77 7.81
CA ASP A 101 -9.09 -6.77 8.38
C ASP A 101 -7.67 -6.97 7.80
N THR A 102 -7.56 -7.66 6.65
CA THR A 102 -6.30 -7.88 5.93
C THR A 102 -6.43 -7.27 4.55
N VAL A 103 -5.74 -6.14 4.36
CA VAL A 103 -5.74 -5.37 3.13
C VAL A 103 -4.42 -5.59 2.42
N VAL A 104 -4.48 -5.80 1.11
CA VAL A 104 -3.30 -6.04 0.29
C VAL A 104 -3.39 -5.27 -1.02
N GLY A 105 -2.25 -4.79 -1.52
CA GLY A 105 -2.14 -4.18 -2.83
C GLY A 105 -0.72 -4.25 -3.38
N ILE A 106 -0.57 -4.22 -4.71
CA ILE A 106 0.74 -4.19 -5.36
C ILE A 106 1.27 -2.76 -5.34
N ILE A 107 2.54 -2.60 -4.96
CA ILE A 107 3.27 -1.35 -5.05
C ILE A 107 3.52 -1.05 -6.54
N ALA A 108 2.68 -0.19 -7.09
CA ALA A 108 2.73 0.20 -8.49
C ALA A 108 3.55 1.48 -8.70
N ARG A 109 3.96 1.70 -9.95
CA ARG A 109 4.53 2.97 -10.37
C ARG A 109 3.42 4.03 -10.43
N SER A 110 3.67 5.17 -9.81
CA SER A 110 2.88 6.39 -10.00
C SER A 110 3.68 7.37 -10.83
N ALA A 111 2.99 8.20 -11.61
CA ALA A 111 3.62 9.36 -12.23
C ALA A 111 4.14 10.32 -11.15
N GLY A 112 5.29 10.93 -11.39
CA GLY A 112 5.76 12.07 -10.63
C GLY A 112 4.89 13.30 -10.88
N MET A 113 5.17 14.35 -10.12
CA MET A 113 4.54 15.65 -10.35
C MET A 113 4.88 16.11 -11.77
N TRP A 114 3.85 16.34 -12.60
CA TRP A 114 3.94 16.72 -14.02
C TRP A 114 4.33 15.62 -15.02
N ASP A 115 4.42 14.35 -14.62
CA ASP A 115 4.76 13.25 -15.55
C ASP A 115 3.52 12.57 -16.19
N ASN A 116 2.31 12.98 -15.83
CA ASN A 116 1.07 12.37 -16.36
C ASN A 116 0.25 13.35 -17.21
N ASP A 117 0.55 13.38 -18.51
CA ASP A 117 -0.21 14.14 -19.50
C ASP A 117 -1.44 13.38 -20.05
N LYS A 118 -1.84 12.26 -19.42
CA LYS A 118 -3.00 11.49 -19.86
C LYS A 118 -4.27 12.32 -19.74
N THR A 119 -4.86 12.65 -20.88
CA THR A 119 -6.10 13.45 -20.95
C THR A 119 -7.36 12.55 -20.96
N VAL A 120 -7.24 11.31 -21.46
CA VAL A 120 -8.34 10.35 -21.67
C VAL A 120 -7.99 9.00 -21.05
N CYS A 121 -8.94 8.38 -20.36
CA CYS A 121 -8.82 7.03 -19.84
C CYS A 121 -9.43 6.03 -20.83
N SER A 122 -8.61 5.13 -21.39
CA SER A 122 -9.08 4.14 -22.37
C SER A 122 -10.06 3.11 -21.78
N CYS A 123 -10.14 2.97 -20.45
CA CYS A 123 -11.04 2.02 -19.80
C CYS A 123 -12.51 2.45 -19.88
N THR A 124 -12.76 3.76 -19.96
CA THR A 124 -14.12 4.35 -20.00
C THR A 124 -14.38 5.13 -21.28
N GLY A 125 -13.32 5.51 -22.00
CA GLY A 125 -13.39 6.43 -23.13
C GLY A 125 -13.65 7.88 -22.72
N LYS A 126 -13.72 8.17 -21.41
CA LYS A 126 -13.96 9.50 -20.87
C LYS A 126 -12.63 10.21 -20.60
N THR A 127 -12.65 11.53 -20.71
CA THR A 127 -11.57 12.36 -20.18
C THR A 127 -11.49 12.22 -18.66
N LEU A 128 -10.31 12.44 -18.06
CA LEU A 128 -10.18 12.43 -16.60
C LEU A 128 -11.11 13.45 -15.92
N TRP A 129 -11.46 14.54 -16.62
CA TRP A 129 -12.41 15.55 -16.15
C TRP A 129 -13.86 15.07 -16.15
N GLU A 130 -14.24 14.25 -17.12
CA GLU A 130 -15.55 13.61 -17.18
C GLU A 130 -15.66 12.50 -16.14
N GLU A 131 -14.63 11.67 -15.96
CA GLU A 131 -14.58 10.70 -14.86
C GLU A 131 -14.67 11.40 -13.50
N ARG A 132 -13.95 12.51 -13.29
CA ARG A 132 -14.04 13.28 -12.05
C ARG A 132 -15.47 13.73 -11.73
N LYS A 133 -16.26 14.11 -12.74
CA LYS A 133 -17.67 14.48 -12.53
C LYS A 133 -18.49 13.28 -12.03
N ASP A 134 -18.27 12.10 -12.63
CA ASP A 134 -18.94 10.87 -12.20
C ASP A 134 -18.54 10.49 -10.76
N GLU A 135 -17.25 10.59 -10.42
CA GLU A 135 -16.77 10.20 -9.09
C GLU A 135 -17.23 11.18 -8.00
N VAL A 136 -17.30 12.49 -8.29
CA VAL A 136 -17.91 13.48 -7.40
C VAL A 136 -19.41 13.22 -7.23
N GLN A 137 -20.14 12.84 -8.29
CA GLN A 137 -21.55 12.44 -8.17
C GLN A 137 -21.75 11.19 -7.32
N LYS A 138 -20.78 10.26 -7.33
CA LYS A 138 -20.75 9.09 -6.45
C LYS A 138 -20.29 9.41 -5.01
N GLY A 139 -20.05 10.68 -4.71
CA GLY A 139 -19.68 11.15 -3.37
C GLY A 139 -18.20 10.98 -3.02
N MET A 140 -17.33 10.76 -4.02
CA MET A 140 -15.89 10.71 -3.79
C MET A 140 -15.26 12.09 -3.98
N LEU A 141 -14.60 12.56 -2.91
CA LEU A 141 -13.74 13.74 -2.85
C LEU A 141 -12.45 13.39 -2.12
#